data_AF-A0A017T231-F1
#
_entry.id   AF-A0A017T231-F1
#
_cell.length_a   1.000
_cell.length_b   1.000
_cell.length_c   1.000
_cell.angle_alpha   90.00
_cell.angle_beta   90.00
_cell.angle_gamma   90.00
#
_symmetry.space_group_name_H-M   'P 1'
#
loop_
_entity.id
_entity.type
_entity.pdbx_description
1 polymer ?
#
loop_
_entity_poly.entity_id
_entity_poly.type
_entity_poly.pdbx_seq_one_letter_code
_entity_poly.pdbx_strand_id
1 'polypeptide(L)'
;MAMLWNAFFVSALDADPYRAWSLAEQGVAAFAEARAPHHLSLVRTLAGFVQVELADVDGAERSCREALAVAERIGDGYATLNAWFYLAYALVERPSPERLAEAEDLATRVLNSSTSISYDLCSRWTLTKVAIERGQWAAAETMARAARALAHETPIYRLAITACLIEALTGLGRAEEAAALAQGDLEQLEQLGSAGFAEIPFRAAAAEASLRIGDQESARVGLKRAVREIELRASRIPDDGVRDAYLHRSRCNRRVFARWAGGAPPSDAP
;
A
#
# COMPACT_ATOMS: atom_id res chain seq x y z
N MET A 1 17.97 -15.16 -0.04
CA MET A 1 17.31 -14.38 -1.11
C MET A 1 15.98 -14.96 -1.59
N ALA A 2 15.84 -16.27 -1.81
CA ALA A 2 14.59 -16.83 -2.34
C ALA A 2 13.33 -16.49 -1.52
N MET A 3 13.41 -16.52 -0.18
CA MET A 3 12.27 -16.19 0.70
C MET A 3 11.83 -14.73 0.60
N LEU A 4 12.78 -13.79 0.50
CA LEU A 4 12.50 -12.36 0.32
C LEU A 4 11.69 -12.11 -0.95
N TRP A 5 12.17 -12.63 -2.08
CA TRP A 5 11.49 -12.45 -3.36
C TRP A 5 10.15 -13.17 -3.41
N ASN A 6 10.04 -14.35 -2.80
CA ASN A 6 8.78 -15.07 -2.72
C ASN A 6 7.73 -14.27 -1.93
N ALA A 7 8.08 -13.74 -0.75
CA ALA A 7 7.20 -12.87 0.02
C ALA A 7 6.76 -11.64 -0.78
N PHE A 8 7.68 -11.00 -1.51
CA PHE A 8 7.38 -9.85 -2.35
C PHE A 8 6.39 -10.21 -3.47
N PHE A 9 6.64 -11.28 -4.22
CA PHE A 9 5.74 -11.69 -5.30
C PHE A 9 4.36 -12.11 -4.80
N VAL A 10 4.27 -12.77 -3.65
CA VAL A 10 2.97 -13.09 -3.03
C VAL A 10 2.21 -11.80 -2.68
N SER A 11 2.85 -10.80 -2.06
CA SER A 11 2.20 -9.51 -1.76
C SER A 11 1.82 -8.72 -3.02
N ALA A 12 2.63 -8.81 -4.06
CA ALA A 12 2.43 -8.09 -5.32
C ALA A 12 1.34 -8.71 -6.22
N LEU A 13 1.23 -10.04 -6.24
CA LEU A 13 0.47 -10.76 -7.27
C LEU A 13 -0.63 -11.68 -6.72
N ASP A 14 -0.56 -12.08 -5.44
CA ASP A 14 -1.52 -12.99 -4.83
C ASP A 14 -2.48 -12.23 -3.88
N ALA A 15 -3.66 -12.78 -3.69
CA ALA A 15 -4.64 -12.30 -2.72
C ALA A 15 -4.40 -12.96 -1.33
N ASP A 16 -3.15 -13.14 -0.93
CA ASP A 16 -2.77 -13.82 0.33
C ASP A 16 -1.73 -13.01 1.14
N PRO A 17 -2.15 -11.91 1.78
CA PRO A 17 -1.25 -11.09 2.58
C PRO A 17 -0.67 -11.84 3.79
N TYR A 18 -1.41 -12.81 4.34
CA TYR A 18 -0.93 -13.61 5.47
C TYR A 18 0.25 -14.49 5.07
N ARG A 19 0.17 -15.15 3.91
CA ARG A 19 1.28 -15.94 3.39
C ARG A 19 2.50 -15.08 3.09
N ALA A 20 2.32 -13.89 2.50
CA ALA A 20 3.42 -12.96 2.28
C ALA A 20 4.10 -12.57 3.60
N TRP A 21 3.32 -12.26 4.64
CA TRP A 21 3.82 -11.93 5.97
C TRP A 21 4.55 -13.12 6.61
N SER A 22 3.95 -14.31 6.60
CA SER A 22 4.56 -15.53 7.14
C SER A 22 5.90 -15.85 6.46
N LEU A 23 6.01 -15.67 5.14
CA LEU A 23 7.26 -15.85 4.42
C LEU A 23 8.30 -14.78 4.80
N ALA A 24 7.88 -13.54 5.01
CA ALA A 24 8.76 -12.47 5.47
C ALA A 24 9.29 -12.75 6.88
N GLU A 25 8.43 -13.15 7.83
CA GLU A 25 8.81 -13.51 9.20
C GLU A 25 9.78 -14.69 9.25
N GLN A 26 9.52 -15.75 8.46
CA GLN A 26 10.46 -16.86 8.31
C GLN A 26 11.81 -16.39 7.76
N GLY A 27 11.80 -15.46 6.80
CA GLY A 27 13.02 -14.85 6.28
C GLY A 27 13.77 -14.00 7.32
N VAL A 28 13.06 -13.24 8.15
CA VAL A 28 13.65 -12.48 9.28
C VAL A 28 14.37 -13.43 10.23
N ALA A 29 13.69 -14.49 10.67
CA ALA A 29 14.28 -15.49 11.57
C ALA A 29 15.53 -16.14 10.95
N ALA A 30 15.44 -16.60 9.70
CA ALA A 30 16.53 -17.27 9.01
C ALA A 30 17.75 -16.36 8.81
N PHE A 31 17.57 -15.10 8.39
CA PHE A 31 18.70 -14.18 8.19
C PHE A 31 19.30 -13.66 9.50
N ALA A 32 18.50 -13.58 10.56
CA ALA A 32 19.01 -13.29 11.90
C ALA A 32 19.91 -14.44 12.40
N GLU A 33 19.45 -15.68 12.30
CA GLU A 33 20.23 -16.87 12.68
C GLU A 33 21.52 -16.99 11.86
N ALA A 34 21.42 -16.82 10.53
CA ALA A 34 22.56 -16.85 9.62
C ALA A 34 23.50 -15.65 9.74
N ARG A 35 23.19 -14.65 10.60
CA ARG A 35 23.95 -13.40 10.77
C ARG A 35 24.22 -12.70 9.44
N ALA A 36 23.19 -12.59 8.61
CA ALA A 36 23.24 -11.97 7.28
C ALA A 36 22.59 -10.58 7.29
N PRO A 37 23.26 -9.52 7.78
CA PRO A 37 22.61 -8.26 8.13
C PRO A 37 22.02 -7.50 6.93
N HIS A 38 22.64 -7.58 5.74
CA HIS A 38 22.08 -7.01 4.52
C HIS A 38 20.69 -7.59 4.22
N HIS A 39 20.59 -8.91 4.18
CA HIS A 39 19.34 -9.62 3.91
C HIS A 39 18.32 -9.41 5.03
N LEU A 40 18.78 -9.39 6.28
CA LEU A 40 17.95 -9.11 7.44
C LEU A 40 17.29 -7.73 7.34
N SER A 41 18.04 -6.70 6.94
CA SER A 41 17.51 -5.36 6.72
C SER A 41 16.41 -5.38 5.65
N LEU A 42 16.67 -5.97 4.49
CA LEU A 42 15.71 -5.98 3.36
C LEU A 42 14.43 -6.77 3.67
N VAL A 43 14.55 -7.90 4.38
CA VAL A 43 13.36 -8.70 4.71
C VAL A 43 12.52 -8.03 5.79
N ARG A 44 13.13 -7.30 6.74
CA ARG A 44 12.38 -6.54 7.75
C ARG A 44 11.58 -5.40 7.15
N THR A 45 12.12 -4.70 6.15
CA THR A 45 11.34 -3.68 5.44
C THR A 45 10.15 -4.28 4.71
N LEU A 46 10.30 -5.47 4.11
CA LEU A 46 9.21 -6.18 3.46
C LEU A 46 8.18 -6.69 4.47
N ALA A 47 8.61 -7.20 5.62
CA ALA A 47 7.73 -7.57 6.71
C ALA A 47 6.87 -6.36 7.13
N GLY A 48 7.51 -5.19 7.29
CA GLY A 48 6.79 -3.95 7.60
C GLY A 48 5.77 -3.56 6.55
N PHE A 49 6.10 -3.71 5.27
CA PHE A 49 5.17 -3.45 4.17
C PHE A 49 3.91 -4.35 4.23
N VAL A 50 4.09 -5.66 4.45
CA VAL A 50 2.95 -6.58 4.49
C VAL A 50 2.16 -6.45 5.80
N GLN A 51 2.81 -6.07 6.90
CA GLN A 51 2.14 -5.75 8.16
C GLN A 51 1.14 -4.59 8.01
N VAL A 52 1.46 -3.57 7.18
CA VAL A 52 0.49 -2.52 6.83
C VAL A 52 -0.76 -3.13 6.17
N GLU A 53 -0.58 -4.05 5.23
CA GLU A 53 -1.69 -4.69 4.52
C GLU A 53 -2.58 -5.51 5.47
N LEU A 54 -1.98 -6.13 6.49
CA LEU A 54 -2.67 -6.83 7.58
C LEU A 54 -3.19 -5.92 8.70
N ALA A 55 -3.10 -4.60 8.54
CA ALA A 55 -3.49 -3.57 9.51
C ALA A 55 -2.69 -3.59 10.84
N ASP A 56 -1.53 -4.23 10.89
CA ASP A 56 -0.56 -4.13 11.98
C ASP A 56 0.43 -2.98 11.73
N VAL A 57 -0.08 -1.74 11.76
CA VAL A 57 0.73 -0.54 11.47
C VAL A 57 1.81 -0.32 12.54
N ASP A 58 1.54 -0.69 13.79
CA ASP A 58 2.52 -0.56 14.87
C ASP A 58 3.66 -1.59 14.72
N GLY A 59 3.36 -2.81 14.29
CA GLY A 59 4.37 -3.78 13.88
C GLY A 59 5.15 -3.32 12.67
N ALA A 60 4.47 -2.75 11.67
CA ALA A 60 5.13 -2.22 10.49
C ALA A 60 6.17 -1.15 10.80
N GLU A 61 5.80 -0.17 11.65
CA GLU A 61 6.73 0.88 12.08
C GLU A 61 7.94 0.27 12.82
N ARG A 62 7.72 -0.67 13.75
CA ARG A 62 8.81 -1.35 14.46
C ARG A 62 9.75 -2.09 13.52
N SER A 63 9.22 -2.91 12.61
CA SER A 63 10.01 -3.69 11.65
C SER A 63 10.87 -2.79 10.76
N CYS A 64 10.30 -1.69 10.25
CA CYS A 64 11.03 -0.74 9.42
C CYS A 64 12.10 0.04 10.20
N ARG A 65 11.85 0.43 11.46
CA ARG A 65 12.87 1.06 12.32
C ARG A 65 14.01 0.11 12.65
N GLU A 66 13.71 -1.16 12.93
CA GLU A 66 14.73 -2.18 13.14
C GLU A 66 15.55 -2.46 11.87
N ALA A 67 14.93 -2.44 10.70
CA ALA A 67 15.63 -2.53 9.42
C ALA A 67 16.60 -1.37 9.25
N LEU A 68 16.13 -0.13 9.49
CA LEU A 68 16.95 1.08 9.38
C LEU A 68 18.16 1.01 10.32
N ALA A 69 17.96 0.61 11.58
CA ALA A 69 19.05 0.46 12.54
C ALA A 69 20.09 -0.60 12.12
N VAL A 70 19.68 -1.65 11.40
CA VAL A 70 20.61 -2.62 10.81
C VAL A 70 21.35 -2.00 9.62
N ALA A 71 20.65 -1.34 8.70
CA ALA A 71 21.22 -0.67 7.54
C ALA A 71 22.28 0.38 7.91
N GLU A 72 21.99 1.21 8.91
CA GLU A 72 22.93 2.22 9.43
C GLU A 72 24.17 1.58 10.03
N ARG A 73 24.00 0.48 10.78
CA ARG A 73 25.13 -0.23 11.41
C ARG A 73 26.08 -0.84 10.39
N ILE A 74 25.54 -1.37 9.27
CA ILE A 74 26.37 -1.96 8.21
C ILE A 74 26.90 -0.91 7.22
N GLY A 75 26.39 0.32 7.26
CA GLY A 75 26.82 1.41 6.38
C GLY A 75 26.44 1.18 4.90
N ASP A 76 25.39 0.40 4.63
CA ASP A 76 24.93 0.11 3.27
C ASP A 76 23.92 1.17 2.83
N GLY A 77 24.29 1.96 1.82
CA GLY A 77 23.45 3.03 1.27
C GLY A 77 22.16 2.52 0.63
N TYR A 78 22.18 1.38 -0.05
CA TYR A 78 20.98 0.80 -0.66
C TYR A 78 20.01 0.30 0.40
N ALA A 79 20.48 -0.42 1.41
CA ALA A 79 19.66 -0.89 2.52
C ALA A 79 19.05 0.28 3.31
N THR A 80 19.82 1.37 3.46
CA THR A 80 19.36 2.60 4.12
C THR A 80 18.24 3.27 3.34
N LEU A 81 18.42 3.46 2.03
CA LEU A 81 17.39 4.03 1.15
C LEU A 81 16.11 3.19 1.15
N ASN A 82 16.27 1.86 1.11
CA ASN A 82 15.15 0.93 1.18
C ASN A 82 14.38 1.08 2.51
N ALA A 83 15.09 1.12 3.63
CA ALA A 83 14.50 1.29 4.96
C ALA A 83 13.79 2.64 5.12
N TRP A 84 14.35 3.73 4.59
CA TRP A 84 13.68 5.04 4.58
C TRP A 84 12.36 5.00 3.82
N PHE A 85 12.32 4.40 2.63
CA PHE A 85 11.07 4.28 1.87
C PHE A 85 9.99 3.52 2.65
N TYR A 86 10.28 2.30 3.11
CA TYR A 86 9.28 1.47 3.77
C TYR A 86 8.86 2.01 5.14
N LEU A 87 9.77 2.68 5.86
CA LEU A 87 9.42 3.40 7.09
C LEU A 87 8.48 4.57 6.78
N ALA A 88 8.80 5.40 5.79
CA ALA A 88 7.94 6.51 5.38
C ALA A 88 6.55 6.02 4.96
N TYR A 89 6.48 4.92 4.20
CA TYR A 89 5.21 4.30 3.81
C TYR A 89 4.37 3.87 5.03
N ALA A 90 4.97 3.20 6.01
CA ALA A 90 4.27 2.75 7.22
C ALA A 90 3.78 3.94 8.07
N LEU A 91 4.58 5.00 8.20
CA LEU A 91 4.24 6.19 9.00
C LEU A 91 2.99 6.92 8.46
N VAL A 92 2.77 6.91 7.15
CA VAL A 92 1.61 7.58 6.53
C VAL A 92 0.28 6.86 6.82
N GLU A 93 0.32 5.56 7.16
CA GLU A 93 -0.90 4.78 7.45
C GLU A 93 -1.55 5.15 8.79
N ARG A 94 -0.78 5.77 9.69
CA ARG A 94 -1.26 6.28 10.97
C ARG A 94 -0.88 7.77 11.10
N PRO A 95 -1.57 8.67 10.38
CA PRO A 95 -1.15 10.05 10.29
C PRO A 95 -1.22 10.77 11.65
N SER A 96 -0.10 11.36 12.04
CA SER A 96 -0.01 12.44 13.01
C SER A 96 0.91 13.52 12.43
N PRO A 97 0.87 14.78 12.90
CA PRO A 97 1.75 15.83 12.38
C PRO A 97 3.23 15.42 12.38
N GLU A 98 3.68 14.75 13.44
CA GLU A 98 5.05 14.27 13.61
C GLU A 98 5.38 13.14 12.63
N ARG A 99 4.51 12.14 12.51
CA ARG A 99 4.71 11.01 11.59
C ARG A 99 4.70 11.45 10.13
N LEU A 100 3.82 12.39 9.77
CA LEU A 100 3.77 12.95 8.41
C LEU A 100 5.01 13.78 8.09
N ALA A 101 5.54 14.54 9.06
CA ALA A 101 6.79 15.27 8.88
C ALA A 101 7.99 14.32 8.71
N GLU A 102 8.07 13.26 9.52
CA GLU A 102 9.12 12.24 9.38
C GLU A 102 9.00 11.49 8.05
N ALA A 103 7.79 11.08 7.65
CA ALA A 103 7.57 10.40 6.37
C ALA A 103 7.97 11.28 5.17
N GLU A 104 7.66 12.58 5.22
CA GLU A 104 8.06 13.54 4.18
C GLU A 104 9.58 13.70 4.09
N ASP A 105 10.27 13.86 5.24
CA ASP A 105 11.73 13.97 5.28
C ASP A 105 12.39 12.71 4.69
N LEU A 106 11.97 11.53 5.15
CA LEU A 106 12.48 10.25 4.67
C LEU A 106 12.24 10.07 3.16
N ALA A 107 11.02 10.31 2.68
CA ALA A 107 10.69 10.17 1.27
C ALA A 107 11.45 11.20 0.40
N THR A 108 11.66 12.42 0.90
CA THR A 108 12.46 13.45 0.22
C THR A 108 13.93 13.05 0.12
N ARG A 109 14.50 12.44 1.17
CA ARG A 109 15.87 11.90 1.12
C ARG A 109 16.01 10.79 0.10
N VAL A 110 15.03 9.88 0.02
CA VAL A 110 15.00 8.83 -1.01
C VAL A 110 14.95 9.45 -2.41
N LEU A 111 14.07 10.43 -2.64
CA LEU A 111 13.95 11.12 -3.93
C LEU A 111 15.26 11.83 -4.33
N ASN A 112 15.91 12.51 -3.39
CA ASN A 112 17.15 13.25 -3.64
C ASN A 112 18.37 12.33 -3.86
N SER A 113 18.28 11.06 -3.48
CA SER A 113 19.37 10.09 -3.70
C SER A 113 19.58 9.75 -5.19
N SER A 114 18.59 10.01 -6.06
CA SER A 114 18.62 9.75 -7.51
C SER A 114 19.15 8.35 -7.88
N THR A 115 18.90 7.34 -7.04
CA THR A 115 19.57 6.03 -7.15
C THR A 115 18.91 5.10 -8.19
N SER A 116 17.57 5.13 -8.31
CA SER A 116 16.86 4.31 -9.31
C SER A 116 15.46 4.87 -9.60
N ILE A 117 14.95 4.59 -10.81
CA ILE A 117 13.59 4.92 -11.22
C ILE A 117 12.55 4.33 -10.25
N SER A 118 12.79 3.13 -9.72
CA SER A 118 11.89 2.48 -8.77
C SER A 118 11.80 3.27 -7.45
N TYR A 119 12.90 3.80 -6.94
CA TYR A 119 12.90 4.63 -5.72
C TYR A 119 12.35 6.03 -5.96
N ASP A 120 12.57 6.61 -7.14
CA ASP A 120 11.90 7.85 -7.55
C ASP A 120 10.38 7.68 -7.58
N LEU A 121 9.90 6.56 -8.13
CA LEU A 121 8.48 6.21 -8.13
C LEU A 121 7.96 6.06 -6.70
N CYS A 122 8.64 5.26 -5.87
CA CYS A 122 8.19 4.93 -4.52
C CYS A 122 8.20 6.14 -3.58
N SER A 123 9.21 7.01 -3.69
CA SER A 123 9.28 8.26 -2.92
C SER A 123 8.17 9.22 -3.31
N ARG A 124 7.93 9.43 -4.62
CA ARG A 124 6.81 10.27 -5.09
C ARG A 124 5.47 9.71 -4.68
N TRP A 125 5.27 8.39 -4.72
CA TRP A 125 4.06 7.76 -4.21
C TRP A 125 3.83 8.07 -2.72
N THR A 126 4.87 7.94 -1.90
CA THR A 126 4.78 8.24 -0.47
C THR A 126 4.49 9.72 -0.21
N LEU A 127 5.17 10.62 -0.93
CA LEU A 127 4.93 12.06 -0.83
C LEU A 127 3.52 12.46 -1.28
N THR A 128 2.96 11.80 -2.31
CA THR A 128 1.56 11.96 -2.68
C THR A 128 0.64 11.62 -1.52
N LYS A 129 0.87 10.50 -0.82
CA LYS A 129 0.05 10.11 0.33
C LYS A 129 0.16 11.13 1.47
N VAL A 130 1.36 11.63 1.76
CA VAL A 130 1.55 12.73 2.73
C VAL A 130 0.74 13.97 2.34
N ALA A 131 0.81 14.38 1.07
CA ALA A 131 0.07 15.53 0.57
C ALA A 131 -1.45 15.34 0.67
N ILE A 132 -1.96 14.13 0.41
CA ILE A 132 -3.37 13.76 0.61
C ILE A 132 -3.78 13.92 2.08
N GLU A 133 -3.01 13.37 3.02
CA GLU A 133 -3.32 13.48 4.46
C GLU A 133 -3.32 14.93 4.96
N ARG A 134 -2.58 15.82 4.30
CA ARG A 134 -2.55 17.26 4.59
C ARG A 134 -3.59 18.07 3.81
N GLY A 135 -4.40 17.44 2.96
CA GLY A 135 -5.35 18.12 2.08
C GLY A 135 -4.70 18.99 1.00
N GLN A 136 -3.44 18.74 0.67
CA GLN A 136 -2.65 19.47 -0.33
C GLN A 136 -2.89 18.87 -1.72
N TRP A 137 -4.14 18.91 -2.19
CA TRP A 137 -4.60 18.16 -3.36
C TRP A 137 -3.83 18.46 -4.65
N ALA A 138 -3.47 19.72 -4.90
CA ALA A 138 -2.69 20.11 -6.07
C ALA A 138 -1.26 19.54 -6.05
N ALA A 139 -0.62 19.53 -4.88
CA ALA A 139 0.71 18.92 -4.73
C ALA A 139 0.62 17.40 -4.91
N ALA A 140 -0.40 16.77 -4.32
CA ALA A 140 -0.67 15.35 -4.47
C ALA A 140 -0.85 14.95 -5.96
N GLU A 141 -1.63 15.73 -6.72
CA GLU A 141 -1.83 15.50 -8.16
C GLU A 141 -0.50 15.54 -8.93
N THR A 142 0.29 16.60 -8.77
CA THR A 142 1.57 16.77 -9.47
C THR A 142 2.49 15.59 -9.20
N MET A 143 2.63 15.19 -7.94
CA MET A 143 3.47 14.07 -7.54
C MET A 143 2.95 12.73 -8.09
N ALA A 144 1.64 12.51 -8.02
CA ALA A 144 1.02 11.25 -8.45
C ALA A 144 1.12 11.08 -9.98
N ARG A 145 0.93 12.15 -10.76
CA ARG A 145 1.13 12.12 -12.21
C ARG A 145 2.56 11.79 -12.58
N ALA A 146 3.52 12.43 -11.90
CA ALA A 146 4.93 12.16 -12.13
C ALA A 146 5.29 10.70 -11.77
N ALA A 147 4.82 10.19 -10.63
CA ALA A 147 5.05 8.80 -10.23
C ALA A 147 4.40 7.81 -11.21
N ARG A 148 3.16 8.07 -11.65
CA ARG A 148 2.43 7.23 -12.59
C ARG A 148 3.12 7.14 -13.95
N ALA A 149 3.74 8.23 -14.41
CA ALA A 149 4.53 8.25 -15.63
C ALA A 149 5.82 7.41 -15.54
N LEU A 150 6.28 7.04 -14.34
CA LEU A 150 7.40 6.12 -14.16
C LEU A 150 6.95 4.66 -14.05
N ALA A 151 5.66 4.40 -13.83
CA ALA A 151 5.12 3.07 -13.52
C ALA A 151 4.78 2.22 -14.76
N HIS A 152 5.39 2.48 -15.92
CA HIS A 152 5.05 1.81 -17.18
C HIS A 152 5.28 0.29 -17.13
N GLU A 153 6.38 -0.16 -16.54
CA GLU A 153 6.75 -1.58 -16.47
C GLU A 153 6.24 -2.28 -15.19
N THR A 154 5.55 -1.55 -14.31
CA THR A 154 5.11 -2.06 -13.01
C THR A 154 3.63 -1.80 -12.75
N PRO A 155 2.72 -2.62 -13.33
CA PRO A 155 1.28 -2.40 -13.28
C PRO A 155 0.70 -2.24 -11.86
N ILE A 156 1.25 -2.98 -10.88
CA ILE A 156 0.78 -2.92 -9.48
C ILE A 156 1.05 -1.53 -8.88
N TYR A 157 2.26 -1.00 -9.06
CA TYR A 157 2.59 0.34 -8.60
C TYR A 157 1.79 1.41 -9.35
N ARG A 158 1.54 1.22 -10.65
CA ARG A 158 0.65 2.09 -11.41
C ARG A 158 -0.73 2.18 -10.75
N LEU A 159 -1.35 1.05 -10.41
CA LEU A 159 -2.67 1.02 -9.76
C LEU A 159 -2.64 1.68 -8.38
N ALA A 160 -1.61 1.41 -7.57
CA ALA A 160 -1.46 2.01 -6.25
C ALA A 160 -1.33 3.55 -6.32
N ILE A 161 -0.59 4.06 -7.30
CA ILE A 161 -0.43 5.50 -7.54
C ILE A 161 -1.71 6.09 -8.13
N THR A 162 -2.39 5.37 -9.04
CA THR A 162 -3.66 5.81 -9.60
C THR A 162 -4.70 6.00 -8.50
N ALA A 163 -4.76 5.13 -7.49
CA ALA A 163 -5.68 5.30 -6.37
C ALA A 163 -5.47 6.67 -5.70
N CYS A 164 -4.22 7.05 -5.43
CA CYS A 164 -3.89 8.36 -4.87
C CYS A 164 -4.19 9.52 -5.84
N LEU A 165 -3.96 9.35 -7.14
CA LEU A 165 -4.30 10.37 -8.15
C LEU A 165 -5.81 10.60 -8.23
N ILE A 166 -6.61 9.54 -8.16
CA ILE A 166 -8.08 9.63 -8.11
C ILE A 166 -8.53 10.42 -6.87
N GLU A 167 -7.94 10.14 -5.71
CA GLU A 167 -8.23 10.89 -4.48
C GLU A 167 -7.86 12.38 -4.61
N ALA A 168 -6.68 12.68 -5.15
CA ALA A 168 -6.24 14.06 -5.38
C ALA A 168 -7.17 14.82 -6.35
N LEU A 169 -7.55 14.20 -7.47
CA LEU A 169 -8.48 14.79 -8.44
C LEU A 169 -9.87 15.00 -7.84
N THR A 170 -10.34 14.05 -7.05
CA THR A 170 -11.61 14.17 -6.34
C THR A 170 -11.58 15.31 -5.31
N GLY A 171 -10.48 15.47 -4.58
CA GLY A 171 -10.24 16.59 -3.65
C GLY A 171 -10.21 17.96 -4.34
N LEU A 172 -9.81 18.00 -5.61
CA LEU A 172 -9.85 19.19 -6.47
C LEU A 172 -11.22 19.43 -7.14
N GLY A 173 -12.23 18.58 -6.89
CA GLY A 173 -13.53 18.66 -7.54
C GLY A 173 -13.54 18.18 -9.00
N ARG A 174 -12.47 17.54 -9.48
CA ARG A 174 -12.33 17.00 -10.85
C ARG A 174 -12.76 15.53 -10.92
N ALA A 175 -13.97 15.24 -10.43
CA ALA A 175 -14.48 13.88 -10.29
C ALA A 175 -14.68 13.16 -11.64
N GLU A 176 -15.06 13.87 -12.70
CA GLU A 176 -15.24 13.32 -14.04
C GLU A 176 -13.91 12.77 -14.60
N GLU A 177 -12.83 13.53 -14.44
CA GLU A 177 -11.50 13.09 -14.84
C GLU A 177 -11.02 11.91 -14.00
N ALA A 178 -11.27 11.94 -12.69
CA ALA A 178 -10.95 10.84 -11.80
C ALA A 178 -11.68 9.54 -12.21
N ALA A 179 -12.96 9.62 -12.59
CA ALA A 179 -13.75 8.49 -13.05
C ALA A 179 -13.27 7.96 -14.41
N ALA A 180 -12.97 8.84 -15.37
CA ALA A 180 -12.41 8.45 -16.67
C ALA A 180 -11.06 7.73 -16.51
N LEU A 181 -10.21 8.23 -15.60
CA LEU A 181 -8.93 7.62 -15.27
C LEU A 181 -9.10 6.23 -14.64
N ALA A 182 -10.07 6.08 -13.74
CA ALA A 182 -10.39 4.82 -13.08
C ALA A 182 -10.87 3.77 -14.07
N GLN A 183 -11.74 4.14 -15.02
CA GLN A 183 -12.28 3.22 -16.01
C GLN A 183 -11.17 2.54 -16.84
N GLY A 184 -10.20 3.32 -17.34
CA GLY A 184 -9.11 2.78 -18.15
C GLY A 184 -8.19 1.82 -17.38
N ASP A 185 -7.99 2.03 -16.08
CA ASP A 185 -7.15 1.15 -15.25
C ASP A 185 -7.93 -0.05 -14.67
N LEU A 186 -9.27 0.04 -14.54
CA LEU A 186 -10.12 -1.10 -14.17
C LEU A 186 -10.10 -2.19 -15.25
N GLU A 187 -10.13 -1.82 -16.53
CA GLU A 187 -10.03 -2.76 -17.64
C GLU A 187 -8.70 -3.54 -17.61
N GLN A 188 -7.61 -2.85 -17.26
CA GLN A 188 -6.29 -3.48 -17.11
C GLN A 188 -6.24 -4.42 -15.90
N LEU A 189 -6.85 -4.02 -14.77
CA LEU A 189 -6.92 -4.86 -13.58
C LEU A 189 -7.67 -6.18 -13.85
N GLU A 190 -8.78 -6.14 -14.59
CA GLU A 190 -9.51 -7.36 -14.94
C GLU A 190 -8.68 -8.30 -15.85
N GLN A 191 -7.77 -7.77 -16.68
CA GLN A 191 -6.84 -8.59 -17.48
C GLN A 191 -5.72 -9.22 -16.64
N LEU A 192 -5.26 -8.52 -15.60
CA LEU A 192 -4.25 -9.02 -14.66
C LEU A 192 -4.80 -10.11 -13.72
N GLY A 193 -6.12 -10.11 -13.49
CA GLY A 193 -6.81 -11.04 -12.59
C GLY A 193 -6.69 -10.65 -11.12
N SER A 194 -5.52 -10.21 -10.66
CA SER A 194 -5.33 -9.58 -9.35
C SER A 194 -4.17 -8.58 -9.36
N ALA A 195 -4.16 -7.65 -8.40
CA ALA A 195 -3.07 -6.69 -8.20
C ALA A 195 -2.63 -6.59 -6.73
N GLY A 196 -2.68 -7.71 -6.00
CA GLY A 196 -2.11 -7.83 -4.66
C GLY A 196 -2.56 -6.70 -3.72
N PHE A 197 -1.59 -6.01 -3.11
CA PHE A 197 -1.81 -4.88 -2.18
C PHE A 197 -2.50 -3.66 -2.81
N ALA A 198 -2.41 -3.48 -4.13
CA ALA A 198 -2.90 -2.26 -4.81
C ALA A 198 -4.39 -2.34 -5.18
N GLU A 199 -4.94 -3.56 -5.26
CA GLU A 199 -6.26 -3.81 -5.83
C GLU A 199 -7.40 -3.17 -5.03
N ILE A 200 -7.48 -3.43 -3.72
CA ILE A 200 -8.57 -2.93 -2.87
C ILE A 200 -8.54 -1.40 -2.79
N PRO A 201 -7.39 -0.74 -2.52
CA PRO A 201 -7.30 0.72 -2.54
C PRO A 201 -7.73 1.34 -3.87
N PHE A 202 -7.31 0.76 -4.99
CA PHE A 202 -7.69 1.25 -6.31
C PHE A 202 -9.20 1.10 -6.57
N ARG A 203 -9.79 -0.06 -6.30
CA ARG A 203 -11.25 -0.27 -6.47
C ARG A 203 -12.07 0.66 -5.57
N ALA A 204 -11.60 0.92 -4.34
CA ALA A 204 -12.24 1.86 -3.43
C ALA A 204 -12.23 3.30 -3.97
N ALA A 205 -11.06 3.76 -4.45
CA ALA A 205 -10.93 5.09 -5.04
C ALA A 205 -11.78 5.24 -6.31
N ALA A 206 -11.77 4.23 -7.19
CA ALA A 206 -12.59 4.20 -8.39
C ALA A 206 -14.08 4.32 -8.09
N ALA A 207 -14.58 3.54 -7.13
CA ALA A 207 -15.98 3.61 -6.73
C ALA A 207 -16.35 4.97 -6.11
N GLU A 208 -15.44 5.57 -5.34
CA GLU A 208 -15.65 6.92 -4.80
C GLU A 208 -15.74 7.97 -5.91
N ALA A 209 -14.91 7.89 -6.95
CA ALA A 209 -15.02 8.77 -8.12
C ALA A 209 -16.37 8.60 -8.85
N SER A 210 -16.83 7.37 -9.05
CA SER A 210 -18.15 7.09 -9.65
C SER A 210 -19.30 7.68 -8.83
N LEU A 211 -19.27 7.54 -7.50
CA LEU A 211 -20.28 8.15 -6.62
C LEU A 211 -20.33 9.68 -6.76
N ARG A 212 -19.17 10.32 -6.93
CA ARG A 212 -19.06 11.78 -7.03
C ARG A 212 -19.66 12.35 -8.30
N ILE A 213 -19.68 11.58 -9.38
CA ILE A 213 -20.35 11.95 -10.64
C ILE A 213 -21.80 11.44 -10.74
N GLY A 214 -22.31 10.80 -9.67
CA GLY A 214 -23.67 10.26 -9.62
C GLY A 214 -23.85 8.90 -10.30
N ASP A 215 -22.78 8.25 -10.76
CA ASP A 215 -22.83 6.90 -11.33
C ASP A 215 -22.88 5.84 -10.23
N GLN A 216 -24.08 5.65 -9.69
CA GLN A 216 -24.35 4.71 -8.61
C GLN A 216 -24.10 3.26 -9.00
N GLU A 217 -24.32 2.90 -10.27
CA GLU A 217 -24.20 1.51 -10.70
C GLU A 217 -22.74 1.09 -10.80
N SER A 218 -21.88 1.89 -11.43
CA SER A 218 -20.43 1.62 -11.48
C SER A 218 -19.82 1.61 -10.08
N ALA A 219 -20.23 2.53 -9.21
CA ALA A 219 -19.80 2.54 -7.81
C ALA A 219 -20.19 1.25 -7.07
N ARG A 220 -21.45 0.79 -7.23
CA ARG A 220 -21.94 -0.44 -6.61
C ARG A 220 -21.19 -1.67 -7.12
N VAL A 221 -20.92 -1.75 -8.42
CA VAL A 221 -20.12 -2.85 -9.01
C VAL A 221 -18.70 -2.86 -8.45
N GLY A 222 -18.04 -1.70 -8.41
CA GLY A 222 -16.69 -1.54 -7.86
C GLY A 222 -16.59 -1.94 -6.39
N LEU A 223 -17.52 -1.45 -5.56
CA LEU A 223 -17.56 -1.79 -4.13
C LEU A 223 -17.86 -3.28 -3.89
N LYS A 224 -18.78 -3.88 -4.66
CA LYS A 224 -19.06 -5.32 -4.56
C LYS A 224 -17.80 -6.14 -4.82
N ARG A 225 -17.01 -5.75 -5.82
CA ARG A 225 -15.73 -6.41 -6.13
C ARG A 225 -14.72 -6.21 -5.01
N ALA A 226 -14.57 -4.99 -4.49
CA ALA A 226 -13.68 -4.71 -3.37
C ALA A 226 -14.04 -5.53 -2.10
N VAL A 227 -15.32 -5.63 -1.76
CA VAL A 227 -15.79 -6.46 -0.63
C VAL A 227 -15.43 -7.93 -0.84
N ARG A 228 -15.70 -8.49 -2.03
CA ARG A 228 -15.34 -9.88 -2.34
C ARG A 228 -13.83 -10.13 -2.20
N GLU A 229 -13.01 -9.17 -2.62
CA GLU A 229 -11.55 -9.26 -2.53
C GLU A 229 -11.03 -9.17 -1.08
N ILE A 230 -11.70 -8.38 -0.24
CA ILE A 230 -11.43 -8.34 1.21
C ILE A 230 -11.83 -9.67 1.85
N GLU A 231 -13.01 -10.21 1.55
CA GLU A 231 -13.49 -11.49 2.08
C GLU A 231 -12.57 -12.65 1.65
N LEU A 232 -12.12 -12.66 0.39
CA LEU A 232 -11.18 -13.65 -0.11
C LEU A 232 -9.87 -13.63 0.69
N ARG A 233 -9.28 -12.45 0.88
CA ARG A 233 -8.03 -12.30 1.66
C ARG A 233 -8.25 -12.69 3.11
N ALA A 234 -9.34 -12.25 3.74
CA ALA A 234 -9.69 -12.60 5.12
C ALA A 234 -9.85 -14.12 5.32
N SER A 235 -10.44 -14.83 4.34
CA SER A 235 -10.58 -16.30 4.40
C SER A 235 -9.26 -17.05 4.39
N ARG A 236 -8.18 -16.43 3.92
CA ARG A 236 -6.82 -16.98 3.88
C ARG A 236 -6.01 -16.63 5.12
N ILE A 237 -6.54 -15.82 6.04
CA ILE A 237 -5.92 -15.51 7.33
C ILE A 237 -6.40 -16.54 8.35
N PRO A 238 -5.53 -17.46 8.82
CA PRO A 238 -5.90 -18.50 9.77
C PRO A 238 -5.98 -18.00 11.22
N ASP A 239 -5.26 -16.92 11.56
CA ASP A 239 -5.28 -16.33 12.89
C ASP A 239 -6.46 -15.37 13.06
N ASP A 240 -7.33 -15.64 14.03
CA ASP A 240 -8.55 -14.86 14.26
C ASP A 240 -8.28 -13.40 14.62
N GLY A 241 -7.22 -13.13 15.39
CA GLY A 241 -6.86 -11.78 15.79
C GLY A 241 -6.31 -10.96 14.63
N VAL A 242 -5.48 -11.57 13.78
CA VAL A 242 -4.99 -10.94 12.54
C VAL A 242 -6.14 -10.73 11.56
N ARG A 243 -7.08 -11.67 11.48
CA ARG A 243 -8.26 -11.57 10.60
C ARG A 243 -9.19 -10.45 11.04
N ASP A 244 -9.49 -10.34 12.33
CA ASP A 244 -10.25 -9.22 12.91
C ASP A 244 -9.57 -7.87 12.62
N ALA A 245 -8.26 -7.78 12.86
CA ALA A 245 -7.50 -6.57 12.57
C ALA A 245 -7.57 -6.19 11.09
N TYR A 246 -7.38 -7.16 10.18
CA TYR A 246 -7.48 -6.94 8.75
C TYR A 246 -8.86 -6.41 8.34
N LEU A 247 -9.95 -7.01 8.84
CA LEU A 247 -11.31 -6.61 8.49
C LEU A 247 -11.69 -5.23 9.05
N HIS A 248 -11.28 -4.91 10.27
CA HIS A 248 -11.84 -3.78 11.02
C HIS A 248 -10.85 -2.63 11.29
N ARG A 249 -9.55 -2.87 11.23
CA ARG A 249 -8.52 -1.86 11.53
C ARG A 249 -7.89 -1.26 10.27
N SER A 250 -7.91 -1.98 9.15
CA SER A 250 -7.48 -1.45 7.85
C SER A 250 -8.33 -0.23 7.47
N ARG A 251 -7.68 0.92 7.27
CA ARG A 251 -8.35 2.16 6.88
C ARG A 251 -9.07 2.01 5.54
N CYS A 252 -8.45 1.31 4.60
CA CYS A 252 -9.05 1.05 3.30
C CYS A 252 -10.29 0.15 3.41
N ASN A 253 -10.19 -0.97 4.13
CA ASN A 253 -11.31 -1.90 4.28
C ASN A 253 -12.50 -1.24 4.96
N ARG A 254 -12.25 -0.44 6.01
CA ARG A 254 -13.29 0.37 6.65
C ARG A 254 -13.97 1.34 5.68
N ARG A 255 -13.21 2.02 4.81
CA ARG A 255 -13.77 2.93 3.80
C ARG A 255 -14.67 2.18 2.82
N VAL A 256 -14.25 1.00 2.36
CA VAL A 256 -15.05 0.15 1.47
C VAL A 256 -16.36 -0.25 2.15
N PHE A 257 -16.29 -0.81 3.36
CA PHE A 257 -17.48 -1.25 4.09
C PHE A 257 -18.44 -0.10 4.42
N ALA A 258 -17.92 1.08 4.79
CA ALA A 258 -18.74 2.25 5.10
C ALA A 258 -19.54 2.77 3.88
N ARG A 259 -19.07 2.49 2.66
CA ARG A 259 -19.75 2.90 1.41
C ARG A 259 -20.58 1.76 0.79
N TRP A 260 -20.38 0.53 1.25
CA TRP A 260 -21.14 -0.62 0.80
C TRP A 260 -22.51 -0.68 1.50
N ALA A 261 -23.57 -0.45 0.73
CA ALA A 261 -24.95 -0.47 1.24
C ALA A 261 -25.48 -1.87 1.61
N GLY A 262 -24.68 -2.94 1.44
CA GLY A 262 -25.07 -4.33 1.68
C GLY A 262 -25.01 -4.81 3.14
N GLY A 263 -24.83 -3.91 4.10
CA GLY A 263 -24.71 -4.25 5.53
C GLY A 263 -23.25 -4.40 5.96
N ALA A 264 -23.03 -4.23 7.27
CA ALA A 264 -21.74 -4.27 7.97
C ALA A 264 -20.80 -5.41 7.52
N PRO A 265 -19.48 -5.33 7.80
CA PRO A 265 -18.60 -6.50 7.70
C PRO A 265 -19.31 -7.71 8.34
N PRO A 266 -19.33 -8.90 7.72
CA PRO A 266 -20.03 -10.03 8.28
C PRO A 266 -19.51 -10.28 9.68
N SER A 267 -20.37 -9.99 10.66
CA SER A 267 -20.16 -10.25 12.08
C SER A 267 -20.23 -11.75 12.28
N ASP A 268 -19.21 -12.25 12.97
CA ASP A 268 -19.09 -13.52 13.69
C ASP A 268 -20.07 -14.62 13.28
N ALA A 269 -19.57 -15.60 12.53
CA ALA A 269 -20.15 -16.93 12.52
C ALA A 269 -19.15 -17.90 13.19
N PRO A 270 -19.65 -18.85 14.00
CA PRO A 270 -19.05 -19.38 15.23
C PRO A 270 -17.73 -20.15 15.07
#